data_AF-A0A1Z9DXS1-F1
#
_entry.id   AF-A0A1Z9DXS1-F1
#
_cell.length_a   1.000
_cell.length_b   1.000
_cell.length_c   1.000
_cell.angle_alpha   90.00
_cell.angle_beta   90.00
_cell.angle_gamma   90.00
#
_symmetry.space_group_name_H-M   'P 1'
#
loop_
_entity.id
_entity.type
_entity.pdbx_description
1 polymer ?
#
loop_
_entity_poly.entity_id
_entity_poly.type
_entity_poly.pdbx_seq_one_letter_code
_entity_poly.pdbx_strand_id
1 'polypeptide(L)'
;MNRSGPVNEQWCERLGSVTLIKATGVLLTLLAGFNLWGSSALANSGIDIVIEGNQSLQDLDGLEGVIALKSLAIKSNDALTDLDGLRNLEQIADALDVQTNAKLEDCAALAPVLGWRDGKDKKVGTANISGNPALCSSDTDILDNTLGPTSPVIIGHSATSILALNFARSVEREPIFPVTGHRATCTSDTSASESNLGVALVDLSPVSRKLEVAGSGGGATSSFVAELEVGIDITHTDPADLLVTLKNPDGVPIVLWDQRSPNSENLIGTFPTTLTPTQPLSGLARERMGGIWTLVVEDVGIGPIIRGGTLNSWSLRISERSVVDGPENPPVRIEGVGQRARYSCTLASLSRLGATPVSSAYSLTVPGLPPRPSISATDYEDGAITLYATVSEDGGYPVTEYKAACRSETSTAIVSSSTSPITVSGLTNGVAYVCSVTATNVLGTSVASAATAPIIPEERAWGLPIWLIYQATQ
;
A
#
# COMPACT_ATOMS: atom_id res chain seq x y z
N MET A 1 7.92 -19.48 50.20
CA MET A 1 6.53 -19.94 50.43
C MET A 1 5.59 -18.93 49.81
N ASN A 2 4.83 -19.33 48.79
CA ASN A 2 3.67 -18.62 48.28
C ASN A 2 2.70 -18.27 49.41
N ARG A 3 2.20 -17.03 49.45
CA ARG A 3 0.82 -16.74 49.85
C ARG A 3 0.25 -15.58 49.02
N SER A 4 -0.54 -15.98 48.03
CA SER A 4 -1.61 -15.20 47.44
C SER A 4 -2.67 -14.87 48.49
N GLY A 5 -3.13 -13.62 48.52
CA GLY A 5 -4.31 -13.14 49.24
C GLY A 5 -5.11 -12.20 48.31
N PRO A 6 -6.45 -12.16 48.44
CA PRO A 6 -7.32 -11.64 47.39
C PRO A 6 -7.24 -10.12 47.27
N VAL A 7 -7.21 -9.65 46.03
CA VAL A 7 -7.36 -8.25 45.63
C VAL A 7 -8.71 -7.75 46.14
N ASN A 8 -8.73 -6.84 47.13
CA ASN A 8 -9.96 -6.20 47.53
C ASN A 8 -10.21 -4.97 46.65
N GLU A 9 -11.43 -4.86 46.12
CA GLU A 9 -11.87 -3.83 45.16
C GLU A 9 -12.05 -2.44 45.81
N GLN A 10 -11.54 -2.21 47.03
CA GLN A 10 -11.67 -0.94 47.75
C GLN A 10 -10.48 0.02 47.56
N TRP A 11 -9.46 -0.37 46.78
CA TRP A 11 -8.31 0.49 46.46
C TRP A 11 -8.54 1.45 45.29
N CYS A 12 -9.46 1.13 44.37
CA CYS A 12 -9.69 1.93 43.15
C CYS A 12 -10.54 3.20 43.39
N GLU A 13 -11.36 3.27 44.44
CA GLU A 13 -12.26 4.43 44.67
C GLU A 13 -11.58 5.62 45.40
N ARG A 14 -10.28 5.55 45.70
CA ARG A 14 -9.56 6.56 46.49
C ARG A 14 -8.42 7.30 45.78
N LEU A 15 -8.20 7.08 44.48
CA LEU A 15 -7.11 7.71 43.71
C LEU A 15 -7.58 8.79 42.73
N GLY A 16 -8.71 9.45 43.03
CA GLY A 16 -8.97 10.78 42.46
C GLY A 16 -7.95 11.76 43.04
N SER A 17 -7.00 12.20 42.22
CA SER A 17 -5.93 13.16 42.54
C SER A 17 -4.90 12.72 43.60
N VAL A 18 -3.89 11.94 43.19
CA VAL A 18 -2.61 11.91 43.90
C VAL A 18 -1.77 13.09 43.43
N THR A 19 -1.75 14.14 44.23
CA THR A 19 -0.75 15.20 44.16
C THR A 19 0.34 14.86 45.18
N LEU A 20 1.60 14.90 44.75
CA LEU A 20 2.81 14.96 45.59
C LEU A 20 3.40 13.62 46.09
N ILE A 21 4.34 13.06 45.33
CA ILE A 21 5.50 12.36 45.95
C ILE A 21 6.59 13.41 46.12
N LYS A 22 6.56 14.20 47.20
CA LYS A 22 7.77 14.89 47.67
C LYS A 22 8.62 13.82 48.34
N ALA A 23 9.48 13.15 47.58
CA ALA A 23 10.56 12.40 48.19
C ALA A 23 11.55 13.43 48.74
N THR A 24 11.52 13.65 50.05
CA THR A 24 12.64 14.28 50.78
C THR A 24 13.15 13.20 51.73
N GLY A 25 14.27 12.55 51.39
CA GLY A 25 14.96 11.64 52.33
C GLY A 25 14.88 10.11 52.11
N VAL A 26 14.88 9.64 50.86
CA VAL A 26 15.22 8.26 50.39
C VAL A 26 14.41 7.05 50.92
N LEU A 27 13.54 6.49 50.05
CA LEU A 27 13.55 5.10 49.52
C LEU A 27 12.39 5.00 48.51
N LEU A 28 12.66 4.90 47.20
CA LEU A 28 11.63 4.75 46.15
C LEU A 28 11.10 3.31 46.02
N THR A 29 11.37 2.44 46.99
CA THR A 29 11.07 0.99 46.94
C THR A 29 9.58 0.64 47.01
N LEU A 30 8.66 1.61 46.90
CA LEU A 30 7.22 1.39 46.97
C LEU A 30 6.51 1.46 45.61
N LEU A 31 7.23 1.68 44.50
CA LEU A 31 6.63 1.92 43.18
C LEU A 31 6.72 0.75 42.19
N ALA A 32 7.44 -0.31 42.53
CA ALA A 32 7.47 -1.55 41.75
C ALA A 32 6.07 -2.19 41.70
N GLY A 33 5.32 -1.92 40.63
CA GLY A 33 3.97 -2.46 40.40
C GLY A 33 2.89 -1.45 40.02
N PHE A 34 3.18 -0.15 39.98
CA PHE A 34 2.23 0.86 39.49
C PHE A 34 2.21 0.90 37.96
N ASN A 35 1.22 0.23 37.35
CA ASN A 35 0.87 0.42 35.94
C ASN A 35 -0.07 1.63 35.84
N LEU A 36 0.46 2.79 35.49
CA LEU A 36 -0.33 4.01 35.27
C LEU A 36 -0.73 4.05 33.79
N TRP A 37 -2.04 4.04 33.53
CA TRP A 37 -2.69 3.52 32.33
C TRP A 37 -2.32 4.18 30.99
N GLY A 38 -2.31 3.35 29.94
CA GLY A 38 -3.10 3.46 28.70
C GLY A 38 -3.13 4.79 27.94
N SER A 39 -2.43 4.81 26.81
CA SER A 39 -2.42 5.87 25.81
C SER A 39 -3.82 6.32 25.36
N SER A 40 -3.97 7.64 25.20
CA SER A 40 -4.94 8.37 24.37
C SER A 40 -6.13 9.11 25.00
N ALA A 41 -6.50 8.95 26.27
CA ALA A 41 -7.68 9.68 26.77
C ALA A 41 -7.68 9.96 28.28
N LEU A 42 -6.88 10.92 28.75
CA LEU A 42 -7.11 11.78 29.96
C LEU A 42 -5.88 12.70 30.25
N ALA A 43 -5.39 13.45 29.27
CA ALA A 43 -4.21 14.32 29.44
C ALA A 43 -4.39 15.47 30.46
N ASN A 44 -5.63 15.85 30.81
CA ASN A 44 -5.87 16.99 31.71
C ASN A 44 -6.03 16.62 33.21
N SER A 45 -5.99 15.34 33.57
CA SER A 45 -6.11 14.85 34.96
C SER A 45 -4.93 13.98 35.43
N GLY A 46 -3.76 14.12 34.79
CA GLY A 46 -2.60 13.25 35.03
C GLY A 46 -1.86 13.50 36.36
N ILE A 47 -0.87 12.65 36.62
CA ILE A 47 -0.05 12.65 37.84
C ILE A 47 1.11 13.63 37.70
N ASP A 48 1.38 14.41 38.75
CA ASP A 48 2.56 15.27 38.87
C ASP A 48 3.61 14.59 39.76
N ILE A 49 4.83 14.43 39.24
CA ILE A 49 5.98 13.89 40.00
C ILE A 49 6.98 15.03 40.26
N VAL A 50 7.40 15.20 41.52
CA VAL A 50 8.36 16.23 41.95
C VAL A 50 9.46 15.60 42.82
N ILE A 51 10.66 15.46 42.27
CA ILE A 51 11.84 14.91 42.91
C ILE A 51 12.83 16.05 43.12
N GLU A 52 12.89 16.60 44.34
CA GLU A 52 13.66 17.80 44.61
C GLU A 52 14.51 17.70 45.88
N GLY A 53 15.78 18.13 45.79
CA GLY A 53 16.66 18.28 46.96
C GLY A 53 17.18 16.96 47.54
N ASN A 54 17.19 15.87 46.77
CA ASN A 54 17.65 14.57 47.25
C ASN A 54 19.14 14.36 46.96
N GLN A 55 19.98 14.77 47.90
CA GLN A 55 21.44 14.75 47.81
C GLN A 55 22.07 13.34 47.78
N SER A 56 21.29 12.30 48.08
CA SER A 56 21.77 10.90 48.09
C SER A 56 21.08 10.00 47.07
N LEU A 57 20.11 10.52 46.30
CA LEU A 57 19.42 9.77 45.26
C LEU A 57 20.36 9.58 44.07
N GLN A 58 20.66 8.34 43.71
CA GLN A 58 21.62 8.00 42.65
C GLN A 58 20.94 7.67 41.33
N ASP A 59 19.75 7.08 41.40
CA ASP A 59 18.97 6.59 40.26
C ASP A 59 17.46 6.83 40.49
N LEU A 60 16.68 6.55 39.45
CA LEU A 60 15.22 6.56 39.46
C LEU A 60 14.63 5.17 39.26
N ASP A 61 15.41 4.12 39.55
CA ASP A 61 14.96 2.74 39.37
C ASP A 61 13.68 2.49 40.19
N GLY A 62 12.74 1.77 39.60
CA GLY A 62 11.38 1.60 40.13
C GLY A 62 10.35 2.55 39.55
N LEU A 63 10.75 3.53 38.71
CA LEU A 63 9.82 4.36 37.93
C LEU A 63 9.51 3.81 36.53
N GLU A 64 9.96 2.60 36.19
CA GLU A 64 9.82 2.08 34.82
C GLU A 64 8.36 1.82 34.43
N GLY A 65 7.43 1.74 35.39
CA GLY A 65 5.99 1.65 35.12
C GLY A 65 5.34 2.96 34.67
N VAL A 66 6.07 4.09 34.73
CA VAL A 66 5.54 5.41 34.37
C VAL A 66 5.56 5.58 32.85
N ILE A 67 4.37 5.64 32.25
CA ILE A 67 4.18 5.79 30.80
C ILE A 67 3.78 7.22 30.42
N ALA A 68 2.95 7.87 31.23
CA ALA A 68 2.49 9.24 30.97
C ALA A 68 2.34 10.03 32.27
N LEU A 69 2.63 11.32 32.20
CA LEU A 69 2.52 12.27 33.32
C LEU A 69 1.76 13.52 32.90
N LYS A 70 1.26 14.24 33.90
CA LYS A 70 0.87 15.64 33.70
C LYS A 70 2.12 16.51 33.75
N SER A 71 2.87 16.45 34.86
CA SER A 71 4.13 17.18 35.01
C SER A 71 5.21 16.33 35.68
N LEU A 72 6.46 16.61 35.34
CA LEU A 72 7.65 16.01 35.95
C LEU A 72 8.65 17.10 36.32
N ALA A 73 9.02 17.18 37.59
CA ALA A 73 10.07 18.07 38.07
C ALA A 73 11.17 17.27 38.78
N ILE A 74 12.42 17.40 38.33
CA ILE A 74 13.61 16.77 38.90
C ILE A 74 14.65 17.87 39.15
N LYS A 75 14.79 18.30 40.40
CA LYS A 75 15.57 19.50 40.75
C LYS A 75 16.56 19.26 41.89
N SER A 76 17.79 19.76 41.79
CA SER A 76 18.74 19.75 42.93
C SER A 76 19.00 18.37 43.56
N ASN A 77 19.10 17.33 42.73
CA ASN A 77 19.49 15.97 43.14
C ASN A 77 20.95 15.71 42.74
N ASP A 78 21.89 16.19 43.54
CA ASP A 78 23.31 16.26 43.16
C ASP A 78 24.03 14.90 43.03
N ALA A 79 23.40 13.82 43.48
CA ALA A 79 23.93 12.45 43.33
C ALA A 79 23.34 11.69 42.14
N LEU A 80 22.29 12.21 41.50
CA LEU A 80 21.57 11.54 40.42
C LEU A 80 22.42 11.55 39.15
N THR A 81 22.68 10.37 38.58
CA THR A 81 23.57 10.24 37.41
C THR A 81 22.83 10.10 36.09
N ASP A 82 21.65 9.49 36.12
CA ASP A 82 20.87 9.16 34.94
C ASP A 82 19.35 9.24 35.20
N LEU A 83 18.57 9.08 34.12
CA LEU A 83 17.11 9.06 34.15
C LEU A 83 16.54 7.74 33.61
N ASP A 84 17.29 6.63 33.63
CA ASP A 84 16.90 5.38 32.97
C ASP A 84 15.68 4.70 33.61
N GLY A 85 15.40 5.02 34.88
CA GLY A 85 14.14 4.68 35.53
C GLY A 85 12.90 5.20 34.79
N LEU A 86 13.04 6.26 33.98
CA LEU A 86 11.95 6.85 33.18
C LEU A 86 11.88 6.32 31.75
N ARG A 87 12.59 5.23 31.41
CA ARG A 87 12.70 4.69 30.05
C ARG A 87 11.40 4.42 29.29
N ASN A 88 10.28 4.23 29.99
CA ASN A 88 8.97 3.97 29.38
C ASN A 88 8.09 5.22 29.29
N LEU A 89 8.59 6.40 29.68
CA LEU A 89 7.85 7.65 29.63
C LEU A 89 7.65 8.08 28.17
N GLU A 90 6.39 8.08 27.73
CA GLU A 90 5.99 8.43 26.37
C GLU A 90 5.34 9.81 26.28
N GLN A 91 4.81 10.36 27.37
CA GLN A 91 4.08 11.63 27.32
C GLN A 91 4.15 12.42 28.65
N ILE A 92 4.28 13.74 28.53
CA ILE A 92 4.11 14.72 29.62
C ILE A 92 3.13 15.79 29.12
N ALA A 93 1.94 15.89 29.70
CA ALA A 93 0.92 16.78 29.16
C ALA A 93 1.22 18.27 29.34
N ASP A 94 1.83 18.66 30.47
CA ASP A 94 1.99 20.05 30.90
C ASP A 94 3.47 20.48 30.96
N ALA A 95 4.21 20.12 32.00
CA ALA A 95 5.55 20.64 32.23
C ALA A 95 6.59 19.57 32.56
N LEU A 96 7.76 19.65 31.92
CA LEU A 96 8.98 18.92 32.24
C LEU A 96 10.04 19.92 32.72
N ASP A 97 10.39 19.85 34.00
CA ASP A 97 11.46 20.65 34.59
C ASP A 97 12.60 19.74 35.07
N VAL A 98 13.79 19.81 34.45
CA VAL A 98 14.98 19.07 34.89
C VAL A 98 16.10 20.07 35.14
N GLN A 99 16.33 20.43 36.40
CA GLN A 99 17.17 21.56 36.74
C GLN A 99 18.19 21.30 37.84
N THR A 100 19.40 21.82 37.66
CA THR A 100 20.40 21.90 38.75
C THR A 100 20.69 20.52 39.38
N ASN A 101 20.84 19.47 38.58
CA ASN A 101 21.25 18.15 39.08
C ASN A 101 22.73 17.93 38.73
N ALA A 102 23.64 18.19 39.70
CA ALA A 102 25.06 18.40 39.44
C ALA A 102 25.84 17.24 38.81
N LYS A 103 25.31 16.01 38.84
CA LYS A 103 25.94 14.80 38.29
C LYS A 103 25.13 14.10 37.20
N LEU A 104 24.03 14.71 36.76
CA LEU A 104 23.14 14.11 35.78
C LEU A 104 23.78 14.22 34.38
N GLU A 105 24.39 13.13 33.92
CA GLU A 105 25.12 13.06 32.65
C GLU A 105 24.36 12.25 31.58
N ASP A 106 23.40 11.40 31.97
CA ASP A 106 22.56 10.64 31.04
C ASP A 106 21.08 11.03 31.16
N CYS A 107 20.55 11.64 30.10
CA CYS A 107 19.15 12.03 29.99
C CYS A 107 18.48 11.43 28.75
N ALA A 108 19.07 10.39 28.15
CA ALA A 108 18.57 9.79 26.92
C ALA A 108 17.10 9.36 27.06
N ALA A 109 16.70 8.87 28.24
CA ALA A 109 15.32 8.51 28.58
C ALA A 109 14.25 9.57 28.25
N LEU A 110 14.61 10.86 28.19
CA LEU A 110 13.69 11.96 27.87
C LEU A 110 13.53 12.21 26.36
N ALA A 111 14.38 11.63 25.51
CA ALA A 111 14.33 11.86 24.07
C ALA A 111 12.97 11.52 23.41
N PRO A 112 12.25 10.44 23.79
CA PRO A 112 10.92 10.17 23.24
C PRO A 112 9.91 11.29 23.47
N VAL A 113 9.90 11.92 24.66
CA VAL A 113 8.96 13.01 24.98
C VAL A 113 9.38 14.34 24.37
N LEU A 114 10.68 14.55 24.14
CA LEU A 114 11.24 15.76 23.54
C LEU A 114 11.15 15.78 22.01
N GLY A 115 10.60 14.74 21.37
CA GLY A 115 10.43 14.68 19.92
C GLY A 115 11.74 14.34 19.21
N TRP A 116 12.34 13.21 19.56
CA TRP A 116 13.65 12.77 19.02
C TRP A 116 13.80 12.91 17.49
N ARG A 117 15.02 13.29 17.08
CA ARG A 117 15.53 13.70 15.75
C ARG A 117 15.11 15.05 15.20
N ASP A 118 13.85 15.47 15.32
CA ASP A 118 13.42 16.71 14.65
C ASP A 118 12.74 17.73 15.57
N GLY A 119 12.48 17.38 16.83
CA GLY A 119 11.85 18.23 17.84
C GLY A 119 10.40 18.58 17.51
N LYS A 120 9.80 18.01 16.46
CA LYS A 120 8.44 18.36 15.98
C LYS A 120 7.37 17.54 16.66
N ASP A 121 7.64 16.27 16.93
CA ASP A 121 6.71 15.36 17.62
C ASP A 121 6.91 15.41 19.15
N LYS A 122 7.07 16.61 19.71
CA LYS A 122 7.18 16.81 21.16
C LYS A 122 5.89 16.32 21.83
N LYS A 123 6.02 15.30 22.68
CA LYS A 123 4.95 14.80 23.56
C LYS A 123 5.08 15.40 24.96
N VAL A 124 5.56 16.63 25.01
CA VAL A 124 5.73 17.45 26.21
C VAL A 124 5.08 18.81 25.98
N GLY A 125 4.35 19.36 26.95
CA GLY A 125 3.81 20.72 26.85
C GLY A 125 4.92 21.78 26.84
N THR A 126 5.57 21.97 27.98
CA THR A 126 6.74 22.84 28.16
C THR A 126 7.92 22.04 28.72
N ALA A 127 9.13 22.28 28.20
CA ALA A 127 10.35 21.66 28.68
C ALA A 127 11.33 22.73 29.13
N ASN A 128 11.79 22.64 30.37
CA ASN A 128 12.77 23.53 30.98
C ASN A 128 13.90 22.70 31.57
N ILE A 129 14.96 22.55 30.78
CA ILE A 129 16.13 21.74 31.10
C ILE A 129 17.31 22.70 31.20
N SER A 130 17.90 22.84 32.39
CA SER A 130 18.99 23.81 32.60
C SER A 130 19.79 23.55 33.88
N GLY A 131 21.04 23.98 33.90
CA GLY A 131 21.90 23.85 35.09
C GLY A 131 22.30 22.42 35.44
N ASN A 132 22.12 21.45 34.53
CA ASN A 132 22.70 20.11 34.62
C ASN A 132 24.06 20.08 33.87
N PRO A 133 24.89 19.04 34.08
CA PRO A 133 26.09 18.76 33.28
C PRO A 133 25.86 18.75 31.76
N ALA A 134 26.97 18.76 31.01
CA ALA A 134 26.95 18.60 29.55
C ALA A 134 26.18 17.33 29.14
N LEU A 135 25.58 17.33 27.94
CA LEU A 135 24.66 16.29 27.42
C LEU A 135 23.23 16.33 28.03
N CYS A 136 23.06 16.93 29.21
CA CYS A 136 21.77 17.13 29.89
C CYS A 136 21.42 18.61 30.13
N SER A 137 22.14 19.55 29.51
CA SER A 137 22.04 20.98 29.80
C SER A 137 20.89 21.70 29.09
N SER A 138 20.29 21.08 28.07
CA SER A 138 19.13 21.60 27.33
C SER A 138 18.45 20.47 26.56
N ASP A 139 17.24 20.72 26.04
CA ASP A 139 16.57 19.78 25.13
C ASP A 139 17.37 19.53 23.84
N THR A 140 18.08 20.53 23.31
CA THR A 140 18.99 20.34 22.17
C THR A 140 20.13 19.39 22.53
N ASP A 141 20.77 19.56 23.69
CA ASP A 141 21.87 18.70 24.11
C ASP A 141 21.43 17.24 24.23
N ILE A 142 20.24 16.99 24.81
CA ILE A 142 19.71 15.63 24.93
C ILE A 142 19.45 15.04 23.55
N LEU A 143 18.77 15.77 22.67
CA LEU A 143 18.38 15.28 21.35
C LEU A 143 19.60 15.02 20.44
N ASP A 144 20.63 15.86 20.51
CA ASP A 144 21.86 15.72 19.70
C ASP A 144 22.75 14.57 20.16
N ASN A 145 22.67 14.20 21.45
CA ASN A 145 23.51 13.15 22.03
C ASN A 145 22.81 11.80 22.19
N THR A 146 21.48 11.74 22.06
CA THR A 146 20.73 10.47 22.10
C THR A 146 21.04 9.59 20.88
N LEU A 147 21.63 8.42 21.12
CA LEU A 147 22.01 7.45 20.10
C LEU A 147 20.98 6.32 19.95
N GLY A 148 19.97 6.54 19.11
CA GLY A 148 19.04 5.46 18.72
C GLY A 148 19.70 4.27 17.98
N PRO A 149 18.94 3.26 17.52
CA PRO A 149 19.51 2.13 16.78
C PRO A 149 20.15 2.55 15.44
N THR A 150 20.97 1.68 14.83
CA THR A 150 21.47 1.91 13.45
C THR A 150 20.37 1.63 12.43
N SER A 151 20.50 2.18 11.21
CA SER A 151 19.54 1.89 10.13
C SER A 151 19.65 0.43 9.69
N PRO A 152 18.52 -0.29 9.51
CA PRO A 152 18.54 -1.62 8.93
C PRO A 152 18.88 -1.51 7.44
N VAL A 153 19.34 -2.61 6.85
CA VAL A 153 19.67 -2.65 5.41
C VAL A 153 18.95 -3.82 4.76
N ILE A 154 18.07 -3.54 3.80
CA ILE A 154 17.44 -4.59 2.99
C ILE A 154 18.52 -5.22 2.10
N ILE A 155 18.73 -6.53 2.24
CA ILE A 155 19.77 -7.28 1.52
C ILE A 155 19.20 -8.19 0.42
N GLY A 156 17.89 -8.40 0.41
CA GLY A 156 17.23 -9.20 -0.61
C GLY A 156 15.75 -9.40 -0.32
N HIS A 157 15.06 -10.01 -1.28
CA HIS A 157 13.65 -10.33 -1.14
C HIS A 157 13.33 -11.69 -1.79
N SER A 158 12.20 -12.25 -1.41
CA SER A 158 11.47 -13.23 -2.22
C SER A 158 10.03 -12.77 -2.36
N ALA A 159 9.44 -12.97 -3.54
CA ALA A 159 8.12 -12.46 -3.85
C ALA A 159 7.32 -13.49 -4.64
N THR A 160 6.20 -13.91 -4.05
CA THR A 160 5.10 -14.60 -4.74
C THR A 160 3.81 -13.79 -4.48
N SER A 161 2.82 -14.35 -3.79
CA SER A 161 1.69 -13.59 -3.20
C SER A 161 2.06 -12.92 -1.87
N ILE A 162 3.18 -13.31 -1.27
CA ILE A 162 3.77 -12.70 -0.07
C ILE A 162 5.14 -12.17 -0.44
N LEU A 163 5.39 -10.90 -0.10
CA LEU A 163 6.71 -10.29 -0.19
C LEU A 163 7.43 -10.47 1.14
N ALA A 164 8.54 -11.21 1.12
CA ALA A 164 9.42 -11.38 2.27
C ALA A 164 10.69 -10.55 2.06
N LEU A 165 10.90 -9.54 2.91
CA LEU A 165 12.10 -8.71 2.91
C LEU A 165 13.13 -9.30 3.87
N ASN A 166 14.29 -9.69 3.35
CA ASN A 166 15.45 -10.07 4.14
C ASN A 166 16.33 -8.84 4.37
N PHE A 167 16.86 -8.69 5.59
CA PHE A 167 17.62 -7.51 5.98
C PHE A 167 18.73 -7.84 6.97
N ALA A 168 19.78 -7.02 6.95
CA ALA A 168 20.73 -6.92 8.04
C ALA A 168 20.09 -6.10 9.16
N ARG A 169 20.08 -6.66 10.37
CA ARG A 169 19.45 -6.06 11.55
C ARG A 169 20.17 -4.78 11.98
N SER A 170 19.40 -3.91 12.61
CA SER A 170 19.93 -2.76 13.33
C SER A 170 20.77 -3.18 14.53
N VAL A 171 21.80 -2.39 14.83
CA VAL A 171 22.64 -2.51 16.01
C VAL A 171 22.15 -1.52 17.06
N GLU A 172 21.94 -2.04 18.27
CA GLU A 172 21.65 -1.24 19.46
C GLU A 172 22.88 -0.44 19.86
N ARG A 173 22.72 0.87 20.08
CA ARG A 173 23.79 1.74 20.56
C ARG A 173 23.60 2.15 22.02
N GLU A 174 22.36 2.14 22.49
CA GLU A 174 21.97 2.45 23.86
C GLU A 174 21.02 1.37 24.39
N PRO A 175 21.30 0.78 25.57
CA PRO A 175 20.46 -0.28 26.15
C PRO A 175 19.01 0.14 26.43
N ILE A 176 18.78 1.43 26.63
CA ILE A 176 17.45 1.99 26.91
C ILE A 176 16.52 1.98 25.67
N PHE A 177 17.08 1.84 24.46
CA PHE A 177 16.35 1.78 23.19
C PHE A 177 16.59 0.45 22.45
N PRO A 178 16.16 -0.69 23.01
CA PRO A 178 16.31 -1.97 22.35
C PRO A 178 15.52 -2.00 21.04
N VAL A 179 16.03 -2.73 20.06
CA VAL A 179 15.32 -2.95 18.79
C VAL A 179 14.29 -4.04 19.04
N THR A 180 13.02 -3.68 18.99
CA THR A 180 11.88 -4.58 19.27
C THR A 180 11.28 -5.18 18.00
N GLY A 181 11.70 -4.71 16.83
CA GLY A 181 11.15 -5.12 15.54
C GLY A 181 11.54 -4.19 14.42
N HIS A 182 10.89 -4.35 13.27
CA HIS A 182 11.10 -3.49 12.10
C HIS A 182 9.76 -3.17 11.43
N ARG A 183 9.56 -1.91 11.05
CA ARG A 183 8.43 -1.46 10.25
C ARG A 183 8.82 -1.43 8.79
N ALA A 184 8.20 -2.28 7.97
CA ALA A 184 8.30 -2.18 6.53
C ALA A 184 7.24 -1.21 6.00
N THR A 185 7.66 -0.27 5.15
CA THR A 185 6.76 0.54 4.34
C THR A 185 7.04 0.26 2.87
N CYS A 186 6.05 -0.23 2.13
CA CYS A 186 6.18 -0.48 0.70
C CYS A 186 5.11 0.30 -0.06
N THR A 187 5.51 0.92 -1.17
CA THR A 187 4.62 1.67 -2.06
C THR A 187 4.75 1.19 -3.49
N SER A 188 3.62 1.11 -4.20
CA SER A 188 3.57 0.93 -5.66
C SER A 188 2.80 2.08 -6.29
N ASP A 189 3.12 2.38 -7.54
CA ASP A 189 2.37 3.32 -8.36
C ASP A 189 2.23 2.71 -9.75
N THR A 190 1.00 2.41 -10.15
CA THR A 190 0.69 1.80 -11.44
C THR A 190 -0.29 2.67 -12.18
N SER A 191 -0.05 2.89 -13.46
CA SER A 191 -0.98 3.61 -14.32
C SER A 191 -1.21 2.87 -15.63
N ALA A 192 -2.40 3.05 -16.17
CA ALA A 192 -2.76 2.60 -17.51
C ALA A 192 -3.71 3.63 -18.13
N SER A 193 -3.70 3.75 -19.45
CA SER A 193 -4.52 4.72 -20.16
C SER A 193 -4.90 4.25 -21.56
N GLU A 194 -6.01 4.77 -22.06
CA GLU A 194 -6.38 4.73 -23.46
C GLU A 194 -6.54 6.15 -23.98
N SER A 195 -5.92 6.46 -25.12
CA SER A 195 -5.95 7.79 -25.73
C SER A 195 -6.33 7.70 -27.21
N ASN A 196 -6.71 8.85 -27.79
CA ASN A 196 -7.14 8.97 -29.19
C ASN A 196 -8.29 8.02 -29.55
N LEU A 197 -9.23 7.84 -28.63
CA LEU A 197 -10.34 6.90 -28.80
C LEU A 197 -11.34 7.37 -29.85
N GLY A 198 -11.75 8.64 -29.78
CA GLY A 198 -12.72 9.22 -30.71
C GLY A 198 -14.07 8.49 -30.72
N VAL A 199 -14.48 7.90 -29.59
CA VAL A 199 -15.70 7.09 -29.52
C VAL A 199 -16.91 8.00 -29.33
N ALA A 200 -17.84 7.97 -30.28
CA ALA A 200 -19.08 8.72 -30.20
C ALA A 200 -19.97 8.22 -29.05
N LEU A 201 -20.49 9.16 -28.27
CA LEU A 201 -21.52 8.95 -27.26
C LEU A 201 -22.87 9.33 -27.91
N VAL A 202 -23.74 8.34 -28.03
CA VAL A 202 -25.08 8.48 -28.60
C VAL A 202 -26.09 8.33 -27.46
N ASP A 203 -27.16 9.11 -27.51
CA ASP A 203 -28.24 9.11 -26.53
C ASP A 203 -28.71 7.67 -26.22
N LEU A 204 -28.85 7.38 -24.93
CA LEU A 204 -29.32 6.10 -24.37
C LEU A 204 -28.53 4.87 -24.86
N SER A 205 -27.29 5.07 -25.30
CA SER A 205 -26.42 4.01 -25.82
C SER A 205 -25.11 3.97 -25.03
N PRO A 206 -25.00 3.12 -23.99
CA PRO A 206 -23.82 3.06 -23.15
C PRO A 206 -22.59 2.55 -23.91
N VAL A 207 -21.49 3.27 -23.78
CA VAL A 207 -20.17 2.88 -24.29
C VAL A 207 -19.37 2.26 -23.15
N SER A 208 -18.81 1.08 -23.39
CA SER A 208 -17.94 0.39 -22.43
C SER A 208 -16.51 0.28 -22.94
N ARG A 209 -15.54 0.67 -22.11
CA ARG A 209 -14.10 0.57 -22.38
C ARG A 209 -13.43 -0.24 -21.28
N LYS A 210 -12.39 -1.00 -21.64
CA LYS A 210 -11.69 -1.90 -20.72
C LYS A 210 -10.21 -1.57 -20.67
N LEU A 211 -9.65 -1.56 -19.48
CA LEU A 211 -8.24 -1.31 -19.22
C LEU A 211 -7.71 -2.38 -18.28
N GLU A 212 -6.63 -3.05 -18.67
CA GLU A 212 -5.96 -4.03 -17.80
C GLU A 212 -4.92 -3.31 -16.94
N VAL A 213 -5.07 -3.35 -15.63
CA VAL A 213 -4.07 -2.88 -14.67
C VAL A 213 -3.38 -4.07 -14.04
N ALA A 214 -2.09 -4.19 -14.29
CA ALA A 214 -1.21 -5.12 -13.61
C ALA A 214 -0.88 -4.61 -12.19
N GLY A 215 -0.32 -5.46 -11.34
CA GLY A 215 0.48 -4.95 -10.21
C GLY A 215 -0.25 -4.53 -8.95
N SER A 216 -1.56 -4.72 -8.82
CA SER A 216 -2.21 -4.36 -7.55
C SER A 216 -2.30 -5.54 -6.59
N GLY A 217 -1.92 -5.31 -5.35
CA GLY A 217 -2.10 -6.23 -4.24
C GLY A 217 -3.45 -6.15 -3.55
N GLY A 218 -4.22 -5.09 -3.84
CA GLY A 218 -5.50 -4.75 -3.18
C GLY A 218 -6.48 -5.91 -3.05
N GLY A 219 -7.25 -5.87 -1.96
CA GLY A 219 -8.23 -6.90 -1.58
C GLY A 219 -8.44 -6.91 -0.07
N ALA A 220 -9.56 -7.50 0.40
CA ALA A 220 -9.93 -7.47 1.81
C ALA A 220 -8.88 -8.12 2.73
N THR A 221 -8.06 -9.03 2.19
CA THR A 221 -6.99 -9.75 2.89
C THR A 221 -5.61 -9.11 2.68
N SER A 222 -5.51 -7.95 2.02
CA SER A 222 -4.24 -7.28 1.74
C SER A 222 -3.86 -6.27 2.82
N SER A 223 -2.55 -6.16 3.09
CA SER A 223 -1.99 -5.10 3.94
C SER A 223 -1.93 -3.74 3.23
N PHE A 224 -2.20 -3.70 1.93
CA PHE A 224 -2.16 -2.48 1.13
C PHE A 224 -3.47 -1.70 1.20
N VAL A 225 -3.34 -0.39 1.27
CA VAL A 225 -4.42 0.56 1.02
C VAL A 225 -4.11 1.27 -0.28
N ALA A 226 -5.08 1.32 -1.18
CA ALA A 226 -4.94 1.94 -2.49
C ALA A 226 -5.63 3.31 -2.54
N GLU A 227 -4.97 4.27 -3.18
CA GLU A 227 -5.53 5.52 -3.65
C GLU A 227 -5.73 5.42 -5.17
N LEU A 228 -6.88 5.92 -5.65
CA LEU A 228 -7.30 5.80 -7.04
C LEU A 228 -7.48 7.18 -7.65
N GLU A 229 -6.89 7.37 -8.83
CA GLU A 229 -7.16 8.52 -9.69
C GLU A 229 -7.70 8.06 -11.05
N VAL A 230 -8.75 8.72 -11.54
CA VAL A 230 -9.37 8.42 -12.84
C VAL A 230 -9.33 9.66 -13.71
N GLY A 231 -8.49 9.65 -14.75
CA GLY A 231 -8.48 10.71 -15.77
C GLY A 231 -9.59 10.50 -16.78
N ILE A 232 -10.33 11.56 -17.11
CA ILE A 232 -11.42 11.55 -18.09
C ILE A 232 -11.24 12.75 -19.02
N ASP A 233 -11.39 12.50 -20.32
CA ASP A 233 -11.51 13.51 -21.37
C ASP A 233 -12.70 13.15 -22.27
N ILE A 234 -13.83 13.78 -21.97
CA ILE A 234 -15.06 13.66 -22.76
C ILE A 234 -15.44 15.04 -23.27
N THR A 235 -15.52 15.18 -24.59
CA THR A 235 -16.16 16.32 -25.24
C THR A 235 -17.67 16.11 -25.22
N HIS A 236 -18.44 17.05 -24.66
CA HIS A 236 -19.90 16.96 -24.60
C HIS A 236 -20.54 18.34 -24.64
N THR A 237 -21.70 18.47 -25.28
CA THR A 237 -22.42 19.76 -25.30
C THR A 237 -23.13 20.06 -23.99
N ASP A 238 -23.45 19.03 -23.20
CA ASP A 238 -24.09 19.14 -21.88
C ASP A 238 -23.67 17.96 -20.98
N PRO A 239 -22.58 18.06 -20.20
CA PRO A 239 -22.12 17.00 -19.31
C PRO A 239 -23.11 16.65 -18.19
N ALA A 240 -24.15 17.45 -17.96
CA ALA A 240 -25.22 17.07 -17.04
C ALA A 240 -26.00 15.86 -17.56
N ASP A 241 -25.94 15.57 -18.85
CA ASP A 241 -26.58 14.39 -19.45
C ASP A 241 -25.73 13.11 -19.31
N LEU A 242 -24.50 13.21 -18.80
CA LEU A 242 -23.62 12.04 -18.68
C LEU A 242 -23.84 11.27 -17.37
N LEU A 243 -23.81 9.95 -17.49
CA LEU A 243 -23.60 8.98 -16.40
C LEU A 243 -22.28 8.25 -16.64
N VAL A 244 -21.30 8.47 -15.76
CA VAL A 244 -19.99 7.82 -15.82
C VAL A 244 -19.84 6.87 -14.63
N THR A 245 -19.76 5.57 -14.93
CA THR A 245 -19.58 4.50 -13.96
C THR A 245 -18.26 3.79 -14.21
N LEU A 246 -17.45 3.64 -13.16
CA LEU A 246 -16.27 2.79 -13.17
C LEU A 246 -16.60 1.47 -12.48
N LYS A 247 -16.18 0.35 -13.05
CA LYS A 247 -16.29 -0.98 -12.42
C LYS A 247 -14.91 -1.53 -12.15
N ASN A 248 -14.69 -2.00 -10.92
CA ASN A 248 -13.47 -2.71 -10.56
C ASN A 248 -13.39 -4.08 -11.26
N PRO A 249 -12.27 -4.81 -11.17
CA PRO A 249 -12.09 -6.15 -11.75
C PRO A 249 -13.13 -7.19 -11.32
N ASP A 250 -13.72 -7.05 -10.13
CA ASP A 250 -14.78 -7.95 -9.64
C ASP A 250 -16.19 -7.50 -10.07
N GLY A 251 -16.28 -6.42 -10.85
CA GLY A 251 -17.53 -5.89 -11.41
C GLY A 251 -18.30 -4.97 -10.47
N VAL A 252 -17.74 -4.61 -9.31
CA VAL A 252 -18.33 -3.66 -8.35
C VAL A 252 -18.34 -2.25 -8.98
N PRO A 253 -19.52 -1.64 -9.17
CA PRO A 253 -19.63 -0.32 -9.77
C PRO A 253 -19.42 0.80 -8.75
N ILE A 254 -18.79 1.89 -9.20
CA ILE A 254 -18.75 3.18 -8.53
C ILE A 254 -19.12 4.29 -9.52
N VAL A 255 -20.03 5.16 -9.12
CA VAL A 255 -20.49 6.28 -9.94
C VAL A 255 -19.52 7.44 -9.75
N LEU A 256 -18.78 7.76 -10.81
CA LEU A 256 -17.87 8.90 -10.85
C LEU A 256 -18.65 10.18 -11.10
N TRP A 257 -19.61 10.14 -12.02
CA TRP A 257 -20.35 11.32 -12.45
C TRP A 257 -21.81 10.96 -12.71
N ASP A 258 -22.71 11.73 -12.10
CA ASP A 258 -24.16 11.66 -12.30
C ASP A 258 -24.71 13.09 -12.25
N GLN A 259 -24.82 13.71 -13.42
CA GLN A 259 -25.61 14.94 -13.64
C GLN A 259 -25.17 16.19 -12.85
N ARG A 260 -23.86 16.48 -12.77
CA ARG A 260 -23.34 17.63 -11.99
C ARG A 260 -22.52 18.67 -12.76
N SER A 261 -23.09 19.35 -13.76
CA SER A 261 -22.72 20.74 -14.08
C SER A 261 -23.58 21.24 -15.24
N PRO A 262 -24.57 22.12 -15.03
CA PRO A 262 -25.42 22.61 -16.11
C PRO A 262 -24.74 23.65 -17.02
N ASN A 263 -23.50 24.06 -16.73
CA ASN A 263 -22.83 25.19 -17.39
C ASN A 263 -21.44 24.85 -17.96
N SER A 264 -21.06 23.58 -18.01
CA SER A 264 -19.85 23.14 -18.72
C SER A 264 -20.25 22.58 -20.08
N GLU A 265 -19.48 22.82 -21.12
CA GLU A 265 -19.40 21.93 -22.27
C GLU A 265 -18.21 21.03 -21.94
N ASN A 266 -18.21 19.72 -22.03
CA ASN A 266 -17.06 18.84 -21.68
C ASN A 266 -16.89 18.50 -20.19
N LEU A 267 -16.46 17.24 -19.98
CA LEU A 267 -16.03 16.67 -18.72
C LEU A 267 -14.55 16.28 -18.88
N ILE A 268 -13.65 17.17 -18.45
CA ILE A 268 -12.20 17.01 -18.61
C ILE A 268 -11.53 17.20 -17.26
N GLY A 269 -10.75 16.21 -16.82
CA GLY A 269 -9.97 16.28 -15.59
C GLY A 269 -9.77 14.91 -14.95
N THR A 270 -9.38 14.91 -13.68
CA THR A 270 -9.02 13.71 -12.94
C THR A 270 -9.80 13.65 -11.64
N PHE A 271 -10.53 12.56 -11.41
CA PHE A 271 -11.14 12.26 -10.13
C PHE A 271 -10.09 11.67 -9.18
N PRO A 272 -10.03 12.03 -7.88
CA PRO A 272 -10.78 13.09 -7.21
C PRO A 272 -10.05 14.46 -7.18
N THR A 273 -9.00 14.65 -7.98
CA THR A 273 -8.08 15.81 -7.86
C THR A 273 -8.62 17.10 -8.48
N THR A 274 -8.93 17.11 -9.77
CA THR A 274 -9.54 18.28 -10.45
C THR A 274 -11.05 18.14 -10.65
N LEU A 275 -11.56 16.91 -10.58
CA LEU A 275 -12.99 16.59 -10.59
C LEU A 275 -13.38 15.91 -9.27
N THR A 276 -14.60 16.11 -8.79
CA THR A 276 -15.10 15.46 -7.56
C THR A 276 -16.05 14.33 -7.93
N PRO A 277 -15.79 13.07 -7.50
CA PRO A 277 -16.63 11.97 -7.89
C PRO A 277 -17.94 11.99 -7.09
N THR A 278 -19.01 11.48 -7.69
CA THR A 278 -20.34 11.39 -7.06
C THR A 278 -20.30 10.46 -5.85
N GLN A 279 -19.60 9.34 -5.99
CA GLN A 279 -19.27 8.41 -4.91
C GLN A 279 -17.76 8.43 -4.62
N PRO A 280 -17.33 8.43 -3.35
CA PRO A 280 -15.92 8.52 -3.01
C PRO A 280 -15.15 7.26 -3.42
N LEU A 281 -14.07 7.43 -4.19
CA LEU A 281 -13.22 6.34 -4.68
C LEU A 281 -12.57 5.51 -3.56
N SER A 282 -12.46 6.08 -2.35
CA SER A 282 -11.97 5.36 -1.17
C SER A 282 -12.81 4.14 -0.80
N GLY A 283 -14.07 4.05 -1.26
CA GLY A 283 -14.90 2.85 -1.10
C GLY A 283 -14.33 1.60 -1.78
N LEU A 284 -13.44 1.77 -2.76
CA LEU A 284 -12.78 0.65 -3.45
C LEU A 284 -11.39 0.33 -2.87
N ALA A 285 -10.87 1.09 -1.91
CA ALA A 285 -9.47 1.04 -1.48
C ALA A 285 -8.99 -0.33 -0.95
N ARG A 286 -9.91 -1.23 -0.58
CA ARG A 286 -9.64 -2.60 -0.12
C ARG A 286 -10.24 -3.67 -1.03
N GLU A 287 -10.74 -3.29 -2.20
CA GLU A 287 -11.19 -4.24 -3.21
C GLU A 287 -10.01 -4.72 -4.05
N ARG A 288 -10.25 -5.75 -4.89
CA ARG A 288 -9.27 -6.17 -5.88
C ARG A 288 -9.01 -5.02 -6.85
N MET A 289 -7.78 -4.54 -6.90
CA MET A 289 -7.40 -3.41 -7.77
C MET A 289 -6.82 -3.84 -9.12
N GLY A 290 -6.61 -5.15 -9.31
CA GLY A 290 -5.71 -5.69 -10.32
C GLY A 290 -6.47 -6.62 -11.24
N GLY A 291 -6.35 -6.36 -12.54
CA GLY A 291 -7.17 -6.98 -13.57
C GLY A 291 -7.86 -5.94 -14.43
N ILE A 292 -9.02 -6.30 -14.96
CA ILE A 292 -9.71 -5.53 -15.99
C ILE A 292 -10.69 -4.56 -15.35
N TRP A 293 -10.34 -3.28 -15.39
CA TRP A 293 -11.26 -2.21 -15.07
C TRP A 293 -12.15 -1.89 -16.26
N THR A 294 -13.41 -1.58 -15.98
CA THR A 294 -14.37 -1.23 -17.03
C THR A 294 -14.93 0.16 -16.78
N LEU A 295 -14.69 1.08 -17.70
CA LEU A 295 -15.39 2.36 -17.75
C LEU A 295 -16.68 2.19 -18.55
N VAL A 296 -17.79 2.71 -18.03
CA VAL A 296 -19.07 2.80 -18.73
C VAL A 296 -19.47 4.27 -18.75
N VAL A 297 -19.67 4.80 -19.95
CA VAL A 297 -20.14 6.17 -20.18
C VAL A 297 -21.46 6.07 -20.94
N GLU A 298 -22.50 6.67 -20.39
CA GLU A 298 -23.82 6.73 -21.01
C GLU A 298 -24.26 8.19 -21.07
N ASP A 299 -24.76 8.62 -22.22
CA ASP A 299 -25.54 9.85 -22.33
C ASP A 299 -27.01 9.49 -22.04
N VAL A 300 -27.50 9.92 -20.88
CA VAL A 300 -28.86 9.66 -20.40
C VAL A 300 -29.82 10.81 -20.73
N GLY A 301 -29.32 11.90 -21.32
CA GLY A 301 -30.13 13.02 -21.78
C GLY A 301 -30.98 12.62 -22.98
N ILE A 302 -32.23 13.07 -23.01
CA ILE A 302 -33.12 12.90 -24.16
C ILE A 302 -33.42 14.29 -24.72
N GLY A 303 -32.67 14.67 -25.77
CA GLY A 303 -32.82 15.95 -26.44
C GLY A 303 -33.60 15.86 -27.77
N PRO A 304 -34.34 16.91 -28.18
CA PRO A 304 -34.97 16.98 -29.51
C PRO A 304 -33.96 17.20 -30.67
N ILE A 305 -32.69 17.45 -30.33
CA ILE A 305 -31.52 17.58 -31.21
C ILE A 305 -30.47 16.60 -30.68
N ILE A 306 -29.80 15.86 -31.58
CA ILE A 306 -28.73 14.92 -31.22
C ILE A 306 -27.63 15.68 -30.50
N ARG A 307 -27.55 15.55 -29.16
CA ARG A 307 -26.48 16.15 -28.35
C ARG A 307 -25.38 15.11 -28.21
N GLY A 308 -24.63 14.89 -29.29
CA GLY A 308 -23.55 13.91 -29.26
C GLY A 308 -22.38 14.34 -28.38
N GLY A 309 -21.74 13.35 -27.78
CA GLY A 309 -20.43 13.49 -27.14
C GLY A 309 -19.36 12.64 -27.81
N THR A 310 -18.12 12.84 -27.39
CA THR A 310 -16.99 11.99 -27.77
C THR A 310 -16.16 11.67 -26.54
N LEU A 311 -15.95 10.39 -26.26
CA LEU A 311 -14.93 9.94 -25.34
C LEU A 311 -13.57 9.96 -26.06
N ASN A 312 -12.71 10.89 -25.69
CA ASN A 312 -11.40 11.11 -26.31
C ASN A 312 -10.31 10.25 -25.66
N SER A 313 -10.28 10.24 -24.32
CA SER A 313 -9.34 9.45 -23.54
C SER A 313 -9.83 9.18 -22.12
N TRP A 314 -9.25 8.17 -21.48
CA TRP A 314 -9.38 7.96 -20.06
C TRP A 314 -8.14 7.23 -19.50
N SER A 315 -7.90 7.39 -18.21
CA SER A 315 -6.78 6.76 -17.53
C SER A 315 -7.14 6.33 -16.12
N LEU A 316 -6.34 5.41 -15.60
CA LEU A 316 -6.39 4.94 -14.23
C LEU A 316 -4.99 5.00 -13.65
N ARG A 317 -4.85 5.59 -12.46
CA ARG A 317 -3.64 5.52 -11.65
C ARG A 317 -4.01 4.97 -10.27
N ILE A 318 -3.28 3.95 -9.85
CA ILE A 318 -3.43 3.26 -8.58
C ILE A 318 -2.12 3.40 -7.83
N SER A 319 -2.16 4.07 -6.68
CA SER A 319 -1.03 4.18 -5.77
C SER A 319 -1.35 3.36 -4.53
N GLU A 320 -0.56 2.33 -4.24
CA GLU A 320 -0.76 1.49 -3.05
C GLU A 320 0.30 1.77 -2.01
N ARG A 321 -0.08 1.70 -0.73
CA ARG A 321 0.84 1.76 0.40
C ARG A 321 0.51 0.69 1.43
N SER A 322 1.53 -0.04 1.86
CA SER A 322 1.48 -0.98 2.96
C SER A 322 2.44 -0.54 4.06
N VAL A 323 2.00 -0.65 5.31
CA VAL A 323 2.82 -0.45 6.50
C VAL A 323 2.62 -1.67 7.39
N VAL A 324 3.68 -2.46 7.57
CA VAL A 324 3.63 -3.70 8.36
C VAL A 324 4.76 -3.70 9.37
N ASP A 325 4.40 -3.93 10.63
CA ASP A 325 5.37 -4.19 11.69
C ASP A 325 5.70 -5.68 11.71
N GLY A 326 7.00 -5.97 11.73
CA GLY A 326 7.55 -7.30 11.69
C GLY A 326 8.52 -7.56 12.84
N PRO A 327 8.99 -8.82 12.92
CA PRO A 327 9.88 -9.26 14.00
C PRO A 327 11.26 -8.58 13.97
N GLU A 328 12.03 -8.77 15.04
CA GLU A 328 13.44 -8.38 15.13
C GLU A 328 14.31 -9.12 14.09
N ASN A 329 13.98 -10.38 13.82
CA ASN A 329 14.73 -11.23 12.89
C ASN A 329 14.09 -11.26 11.51
N PRO A 330 14.87 -11.24 10.42
CA PRO A 330 14.33 -11.37 9.08
C PRO A 330 13.63 -12.72 8.86
N PRO A 331 12.62 -12.80 7.97
CA PRO A 331 12.13 -11.70 7.13
C PRO A 331 10.93 -10.93 7.72
N VAL A 332 10.73 -9.67 7.29
CA VAL A 332 9.42 -9.01 7.40
C VAL A 332 8.56 -9.46 6.23
N ARG A 333 7.33 -9.90 6.51
CA ARG A 333 6.39 -10.44 5.50
C ARG A 333 5.27 -9.45 5.25
N ILE A 334 5.00 -9.19 3.98
CA ILE A 334 3.94 -8.30 3.53
C ILE A 334 3.01 -9.11 2.64
N GLU A 335 1.76 -9.22 3.06
CA GLU A 335 0.75 -10.01 2.38
C GLU A 335 -0.01 -9.19 1.34
N GLY A 336 -0.50 -9.89 0.32
CA GLY A 336 -1.33 -9.29 -0.73
C GLY A 336 -0.53 -8.29 -1.55
N VAL A 337 0.64 -8.67 -2.05
CA VAL A 337 1.37 -7.87 -3.06
C VAL A 337 0.83 -8.17 -4.46
N GLY A 338 0.82 -7.15 -5.31
CA GLY A 338 0.38 -7.25 -6.69
C GLY A 338 1.44 -7.89 -7.60
N GLN A 339 0.99 -8.77 -8.47
CA GLN A 339 1.85 -9.42 -9.46
C GLN A 339 2.15 -8.48 -10.63
N ARG A 340 3.38 -8.52 -11.17
CA ARG A 340 3.88 -7.60 -12.21
C ARG A 340 3.92 -6.14 -11.76
N ALA A 341 3.89 -5.89 -10.45
CA ALA A 341 4.10 -4.55 -9.91
C ALA A 341 5.53 -4.32 -9.51
N ARG A 342 5.93 -3.05 -9.61
CA ARG A 342 7.14 -2.54 -9.01
C ARG A 342 6.82 -1.90 -7.67
N TYR A 343 7.55 -2.29 -6.64
CA TYR A 343 7.45 -1.72 -5.29
C TYR A 343 8.74 -1.01 -4.93
N SER A 344 8.61 0.09 -4.19
CA SER A 344 9.68 0.75 -3.45
C SER A 344 9.44 0.53 -1.97
N CYS A 345 10.37 -0.13 -1.29
CA CYS A 345 10.25 -0.51 0.11
C CYS A 345 11.34 0.11 0.98
N THR A 346 10.98 0.52 2.20
CA THR A 346 11.91 0.91 3.25
C THR A 346 11.64 0.10 4.52
N LEU A 347 12.67 -0.08 5.34
CA LEU A 347 12.57 -0.62 6.69
C LEU A 347 12.97 0.44 7.70
N ALA A 348 12.28 0.51 8.82
CA ALA A 348 12.69 1.29 9.96
C ALA A 348 12.79 0.41 11.20
N SER A 349 13.80 0.62 12.05
CA SER A 349 13.88 -0.06 13.34
C SER A 349 12.73 0.40 14.24
N LEU A 350 12.12 -0.52 14.98
CA LEU A 350 11.16 -0.19 16.02
C LEU A 350 11.87 -0.16 17.36
N SER A 351 11.88 0.99 18.01
CA SER A 351 12.27 1.15 19.41
C SER A 351 11.33 2.15 20.09
N ARG A 352 11.60 2.49 21.35
CA ARG A 352 10.84 3.54 22.06
C ARG A 352 11.04 4.95 21.45
N LEU A 353 12.07 5.14 20.63
CA LEU A 353 12.24 6.36 19.84
C LEU A 353 11.34 6.42 18.59
N GLY A 354 10.55 5.37 18.36
CA GLY A 354 9.66 5.24 17.21
C GLY A 354 10.24 4.37 16.09
N ALA A 355 9.62 4.48 14.90
CA ALA A 355 10.00 3.71 13.71
C ALA A 355 11.12 4.41 12.95
N THR A 356 12.35 4.32 13.45
CA THR A 356 13.51 5.07 12.95
C THR A 356 14.82 4.48 13.52
N PRO A 357 15.96 4.62 12.81
CA PRO A 357 16.11 5.24 11.50
C PRO A 357 15.62 4.37 10.33
N VAL A 358 15.26 5.04 9.24
CA VAL A 358 14.75 4.41 8.00
C VAL A 358 15.92 4.00 7.10
N SER A 359 15.81 2.86 6.43
CA SER A 359 16.76 2.38 5.42
C SER A 359 16.68 3.21 4.14
N SER A 360 17.68 3.07 3.28
CA SER A 360 17.53 3.47 1.88
C SER A 360 16.35 2.71 1.23
N ALA A 361 15.71 3.33 0.24
CA ALA A 361 14.67 2.67 -0.55
C ALA A 361 15.25 1.49 -1.32
N TYR A 362 14.53 0.37 -1.31
CA TYR A 362 14.83 -0.85 -2.03
C TYR A 362 13.74 -1.11 -3.06
N SER A 363 14.11 -1.07 -4.34
CA SER A 363 13.19 -1.29 -5.45
C SER A 363 13.18 -2.75 -5.88
N LEU A 364 11.99 -3.32 -6.02
CA LEU A 364 11.79 -4.69 -6.49
C LEU A 364 10.60 -4.78 -7.44
N THR A 365 10.57 -5.84 -8.24
CA THR A 365 9.41 -6.19 -9.06
C THR A 365 8.91 -7.55 -8.63
N VAL A 366 7.62 -7.65 -8.34
CA VAL A 366 6.97 -8.92 -8.00
C VAL A 366 6.63 -9.66 -9.30
N PRO A 367 7.13 -10.89 -9.51
CA PRO A 367 6.79 -11.66 -10.70
C PRO A 367 5.29 -11.99 -10.78
N GLY A 368 4.81 -12.31 -11.98
CA GLY A 368 3.42 -12.68 -12.19
C GLY A 368 3.19 -13.62 -13.36
N LEU A 369 1.94 -14.02 -13.53
CA LEU A 369 1.47 -14.66 -14.76
C LEU A 369 1.83 -13.79 -15.97
N PRO A 370 2.07 -14.37 -17.16
CA PRO A 370 2.25 -13.57 -18.35
C PRO A 370 1.04 -12.64 -18.58
N PRO A 371 1.21 -11.48 -19.21
CA PRO A 371 0.09 -10.64 -19.64
C PRO A 371 -0.84 -11.40 -20.59
N ARG A 372 -2.05 -10.86 -20.75
CA ARG A 372 -2.95 -11.24 -21.83
C ARG A 372 -2.19 -11.25 -23.17
N PRO A 373 -2.16 -12.35 -23.91
CA PRO A 373 -1.54 -12.38 -25.23
C PRO A 373 -2.35 -11.53 -26.22
N SER A 374 -1.65 -10.91 -27.18
CA SER A 374 -2.26 -10.30 -28.36
C SER A 374 -2.10 -11.22 -29.57
N ILE A 375 -3.16 -11.36 -30.36
CA ILE A 375 -3.09 -12.02 -31.68
C ILE A 375 -2.81 -10.90 -32.70
N SER A 376 -1.60 -10.87 -33.25
CA SER A 376 -1.15 -9.81 -34.17
C SER A 376 -1.55 -10.09 -35.62
N ALA A 377 -1.70 -11.37 -35.97
CA ALA A 377 -2.13 -11.82 -37.29
C ALA A 377 -2.75 -13.21 -37.21
N THR A 378 -3.51 -13.56 -38.24
CA THR A 378 -4.10 -14.89 -38.43
C THR A 378 -3.96 -15.30 -39.89
N ASP A 379 -3.73 -16.58 -40.13
CA ASP A 379 -3.73 -17.21 -41.45
C ASP A 379 -4.58 -18.49 -41.40
N TYR A 380 -5.02 -18.99 -42.54
CA TYR A 380 -5.84 -20.20 -42.62
C TYR A 380 -5.55 -21.00 -43.89
N GLU A 381 -5.74 -22.31 -43.79
CA GLU A 381 -5.58 -23.25 -44.89
C GLU A 381 -6.59 -24.41 -44.74
N ASP A 382 -6.41 -25.47 -45.53
CA ASP A 382 -7.29 -26.64 -45.55
C ASP A 382 -7.34 -27.32 -44.17
N GLY A 383 -8.47 -27.13 -43.48
CA GLY A 383 -8.72 -27.67 -42.15
C GLY A 383 -7.82 -27.12 -41.04
N ALA A 384 -7.19 -25.95 -41.22
CA ALA A 384 -6.30 -25.37 -40.21
C ALA A 384 -6.35 -23.83 -40.12
N ILE A 385 -6.09 -23.31 -38.92
CA ILE A 385 -5.93 -21.88 -38.63
C ILE A 385 -4.58 -21.68 -37.92
N THR A 386 -3.79 -20.71 -38.39
CA THR A 386 -2.52 -20.31 -37.78
C THR A 386 -2.65 -18.97 -37.07
N LEU A 387 -2.28 -18.91 -35.79
CA LEU A 387 -2.38 -17.74 -34.93
C LEU A 387 -0.98 -17.21 -34.58
N TYR A 388 -0.75 -15.93 -34.84
CA TYR A 388 0.48 -15.24 -34.44
C TYR A 388 0.24 -14.53 -33.11
N ALA A 389 0.59 -15.19 -32.01
CA ALA A 389 0.43 -14.65 -30.66
C ALA A 389 1.74 -14.02 -30.15
N THR A 390 1.61 -12.93 -29.40
CA THR A 390 2.71 -12.25 -28.69
C THR A 390 2.27 -11.86 -27.28
N VAL A 391 3.22 -11.76 -26.36
CA VAL A 391 3.06 -11.13 -25.05
C VAL A 391 3.98 -9.91 -24.97
N SER A 392 3.55 -8.85 -24.28
CA SER A 392 4.34 -7.62 -24.15
C SER A 392 5.53 -7.77 -23.19
N GLU A 393 5.42 -8.67 -22.22
CA GLU A 393 6.45 -9.06 -21.25
C GLU A 393 6.22 -10.52 -20.81
N ASP A 394 7.17 -11.12 -20.10
CA ASP A 394 7.08 -12.50 -19.60
C ASP A 394 6.57 -12.59 -18.14
N GLY A 395 6.35 -11.44 -17.49
CA GLY A 395 5.95 -11.37 -16.09
C GLY A 395 7.08 -11.70 -15.11
N GLY A 396 8.34 -11.67 -15.55
CA GLY A 396 9.52 -11.98 -14.75
C GLY A 396 9.98 -13.45 -14.81
N TYR A 397 9.23 -14.31 -15.50
CA TYR A 397 9.62 -15.69 -15.78
C TYR A 397 9.34 -16.04 -17.24
N PRO A 398 10.23 -16.78 -17.94
CA PRO A 398 10.04 -17.13 -19.34
C PRO A 398 8.70 -17.82 -19.60
N VAL A 399 8.03 -17.42 -20.69
CA VAL A 399 6.84 -18.13 -21.21
C VAL A 399 7.29 -19.47 -21.78
N THR A 400 6.65 -20.55 -21.35
CA THR A 400 6.99 -21.93 -21.73
C THR A 400 5.96 -22.58 -22.65
N GLU A 401 4.74 -22.05 -22.71
CA GLU A 401 3.65 -22.58 -23.53
C GLU A 401 2.69 -21.48 -23.97
N TYR A 402 2.20 -21.58 -25.21
CA TYR A 402 1.00 -20.95 -25.70
C TYR A 402 -0.07 -22.01 -25.98
N LYS A 403 -1.30 -21.75 -25.58
CA LYS A 403 -2.44 -22.63 -25.82
C LYS A 403 -3.53 -21.90 -26.59
N ALA A 404 -3.78 -22.34 -27.82
CA ALA A 404 -4.83 -21.84 -28.68
C ALA A 404 -6.12 -22.65 -28.50
N ALA A 405 -7.25 -21.97 -28.48
CA ALA A 405 -8.58 -22.57 -28.50
C ALA A 405 -9.42 -21.91 -29.60
N CYS A 406 -9.80 -22.67 -30.62
CA CYS A 406 -10.67 -22.25 -31.71
C CYS A 406 -12.03 -22.95 -31.56
N ARG A 407 -13.10 -22.16 -31.48
CA ARG A 407 -14.46 -22.66 -31.20
C ARG A 407 -15.41 -22.27 -32.33
N SER A 408 -16.24 -23.21 -32.75
CA SER A 408 -17.46 -22.97 -33.53
C SER A 408 -18.69 -23.25 -32.65
N GLU A 409 -19.89 -23.19 -33.21
CA GLU A 409 -21.12 -23.53 -32.48
C GLU A 409 -21.17 -24.99 -32.02
N THR A 410 -20.48 -25.90 -32.73
CA THR A 410 -20.59 -27.35 -32.52
C THR A 410 -19.25 -28.02 -32.22
N SER A 411 -18.12 -27.32 -32.38
CA SER A 411 -16.78 -27.88 -32.23
C SER A 411 -15.84 -26.95 -31.46
N THR A 412 -14.87 -27.53 -30.76
CA THR A 412 -13.80 -26.81 -30.09
C THR A 412 -12.50 -27.58 -30.30
N ALA A 413 -11.54 -26.93 -30.96
CA ALA A 413 -10.19 -27.44 -31.14
C ALA A 413 -9.22 -26.69 -30.23
N ILE A 414 -8.35 -27.43 -29.54
CA ILE A 414 -7.39 -26.89 -28.57
C ILE A 414 -6.01 -27.45 -28.89
N VAL A 415 -5.02 -26.58 -29.04
CA VAL A 415 -3.61 -26.95 -29.34
C VAL A 415 -2.67 -26.16 -28.44
N SER A 416 -1.65 -26.84 -27.91
CA SER A 416 -0.53 -26.22 -27.19
C SER A 416 0.72 -26.19 -28.09
N SER A 417 1.51 -25.13 -27.98
CA SER A 417 2.80 -24.96 -28.64
C SER A 417 3.76 -24.22 -27.71
N SER A 418 5.05 -24.57 -27.70
CA SER A 418 6.07 -23.82 -26.94
C SER A 418 6.49 -22.52 -27.64
N THR A 419 6.10 -22.33 -28.92
CA THR A 419 6.47 -21.17 -29.74
C THR A 419 5.27 -20.64 -30.52
N SER A 420 5.35 -19.37 -30.91
CA SER A 420 4.44 -18.73 -31.87
C SER A 420 5.13 -18.72 -33.26
N PRO A 421 4.42 -18.98 -34.37
CA PRO A 421 2.96 -19.13 -34.48
C PRO A 421 2.42 -20.49 -34.01
N ILE A 422 1.12 -20.54 -33.73
CA ILE A 422 0.38 -21.73 -33.28
C ILE A 422 -0.58 -22.17 -34.38
N THR A 423 -0.45 -23.39 -34.88
CA THR A 423 -1.35 -23.94 -35.90
C THR A 423 -2.35 -24.91 -35.28
N VAL A 424 -3.64 -24.58 -35.41
CA VAL A 424 -4.78 -25.40 -34.96
C VAL A 424 -5.31 -26.17 -36.17
N SER A 425 -5.12 -27.49 -36.20
CA SER A 425 -5.53 -28.38 -37.29
C SER A 425 -6.76 -29.22 -36.93
N GLY A 426 -7.32 -29.93 -37.93
CA GLY A 426 -8.50 -30.78 -37.76
C GLY A 426 -9.82 -30.02 -37.73
N LEU A 427 -9.82 -28.79 -38.26
CA LEU A 427 -10.99 -27.94 -38.40
C LEU A 427 -11.79 -28.34 -39.65
N THR A 428 -13.09 -28.06 -39.66
CA THR A 428 -13.95 -28.33 -40.82
C THR A 428 -13.98 -27.12 -41.75
N ASN A 429 -13.67 -27.32 -43.03
CA ASN A 429 -13.76 -26.25 -44.02
C ASN A 429 -15.19 -25.71 -44.17
N GLY A 430 -15.31 -24.41 -44.41
CA GLY A 430 -16.60 -23.72 -44.52
C GLY A 430 -17.30 -23.46 -43.18
N VAL A 431 -16.74 -23.91 -42.05
CA VAL A 431 -17.26 -23.61 -40.71
C VAL A 431 -16.50 -22.44 -40.10
N ALA A 432 -17.23 -21.47 -39.53
CA ALA A 432 -16.63 -20.32 -38.88
C ALA A 432 -16.14 -20.66 -37.47
N TYR A 433 -14.89 -20.30 -37.17
CA TYR A 433 -14.25 -20.45 -35.87
C TYR A 433 -13.83 -19.11 -35.29
N VAL A 434 -14.02 -18.97 -33.98
CA VAL A 434 -13.52 -17.85 -33.18
C VAL A 434 -12.40 -18.38 -32.28
N CYS A 435 -11.22 -17.80 -32.39
CA CYS A 435 -10.02 -18.29 -31.71
C CYS A 435 -9.57 -17.36 -30.58
N SER A 436 -8.89 -17.94 -29.59
CA SER A 436 -8.24 -17.22 -28.49
C SER A 436 -6.96 -17.94 -28.06
N VAL A 437 -6.01 -17.22 -27.47
CA VAL A 437 -4.72 -17.77 -27.02
C VAL A 437 -4.45 -17.39 -25.56
N THR A 438 -3.98 -18.34 -24.76
CA THR A 438 -3.39 -18.10 -23.43
C THR A 438 -1.88 -18.37 -23.46
N ALA A 439 -1.11 -17.76 -22.57
CA ALA A 439 0.32 -18.00 -22.39
C ALA A 439 0.61 -18.50 -20.96
N THR A 440 1.58 -19.39 -20.78
CA THR A 440 1.90 -20.01 -19.49
C THR A 440 3.38 -19.79 -19.15
N ASN A 441 3.66 -19.40 -17.91
CA ASN A 441 4.99 -19.47 -17.30
C ASN A 441 4.95 -20.34 -16.02
N VAL A 442 6.03 -20.38 -15.25
CA VAL A 442 6.11 -21.19 -14.02
C VAL A 442 5.06 -20.83 -12.96
N LEU A 443 4.52 -19.59 -12.98
CA LEU A 443 3.48 -19.16 -12.05
C LEU A 443 2.07 -19.55 -12.50
N GLY A 444 1.89 -19.96 -13.76
CA GLY A 444 0.64 -20.44 -14.32
C GLY A 444 0.27 -19.80 -15.65
N THR A 445 -1.01 -19.91 -16.00
CA THR A 445 -1.57 -19.48 -17.29
C THR A 445 -2.24 -18.10 -17.20
N SER A 446 -1.97 -17.26 -18.19
CA SER A 446 -2.56 -15.93 -18.32
C SER A 446 -4.04 -15.95 -18.66
N VAL A 447 -4.69 -14.79 -18.56
CA VAL A 447 -6.02 -14.61 -19.15
C VAL A 447 -5.96 -14.75 -20.67
N ALA A 448 -6.99 -15.37 -21.27
CA ALA A 448 -7.05 -15.55 -22.72
C ALA A 448 -7.05 -14.21 -23.45
N SER A 449 -6.47 -14.16 -24.65
CA SER A 449 -6.51 -13.03 -25.57
C SER A 449 -7.94 -12.56 -25.86
N ALA A 450 -8.06 -11.39 -26.49
CA ALA A 450 -9.32 -11.08 -27.18
C ALA A 450 -9.62 -12.20 -28.20
N ALA A 451 -10.91 -12.49 -28.38
CA ALA A 451 -11.37 -13.40 -29.41
C ALA A 451 -11.10 -12.81 -30.81
N THR A 452 -10.70 -13.63 -31.77
CA THR A 452 -10.58 -13.20 -33.17
C THR A 452 -11.96 -12.86 -33.75
N ALA A 453 -11.98 -12.14 -34.87
CA ALA A 453 -13.14 -12.21 -35.76
C ALA A 453 -13.34 -13.67 -36.25
N PRO A 454 -14.53 -14.05 -36.75
CA PRO A 454 -14.76 -15.38 -37.30
C PRO A 454 -13.81 -15.67 -38.48
N ILE A 455 -13.12 -16.81 -38.44
CA ILE A 455 -12.20 -17.29 -39.48
C ILE A 455 -12.79 -18.59 -40.06
N ILE A 456 -12.81 -18.71 -41.38
CA ILE A 456 -13.38 -19.86 -42.08
C ILE A 456 -12.23 -20.57 -42.81
N PRO A 457 -11.80 -21.76 -42.36
CA PRO A 457 -10.86 -22.59 -43.10
C PRO A 457 -11.47 -22.99 -44.45
N GLU A 458 -10.65 -23.05 -45.48
CA GLU A 458 -11.08 -23.37 -46.84
C GLU A 458 -10.12 -24.39 -47.45
N GLU A 459 -10.69 -25.34 -48.18
CA GLU A 459 -9.88 -26.27 -48.97
C GLU A 459 -9.10 -25.45 -49.99
N ARG A 460 -7.79 -25.70 -50.11
CA ARG A 460 -7.01 -25.08 -51.18
C ARG A 460 -7.68 -25.45 -52.48
N ALA A 461 -8.28 -24.48 -53.16
CA ALA A 461 -8.84 -24.71 -54.48
C ALA A 461 -7.70 -25.21 -55.37
N TRP A 462 -7.69 -26.51 -55.65
CA TRP A 462 -6.96 -27.06 -56.78
C TRP A 462 -7.66 -26.51 -58.02
N GLY A 463 -7.44 -25.24 -58.32
CA GLY A 463 -7.75 -24.68 -59.60
C GLY A 463 -7.00 -25.56 -60.60
N LEU A 464 -7.75 -26.23 -61.48
CA LEU A 464 -7.18 -26.83 -62.68
C LEU A 464 -6.25 -25.76 -63.29
N PRO A 465 -4.99 -26.08 -63.65
CA PRO A 465 -4.11 -25.11 -64.25
C PRO A 465 -4.84 -24.46 -65.43
N ILE A 466 -4.69 -23.13 -65.60
CA ILE A 466 -5.40 -22.32 -66.62
C ILE A 466 -5.34 -22.95 -68.04
N TRP A 467 -4.34 -23.79 -68.30
CA TRP A 467 -4.17 -24.54 -69.53
C TRP A 467 -5.20 -25.68 -69.78
N LEU A 468 -5.86 -26.20 -68.75
CA LEU A 468 -6.92 -27.22 -68.87
C LEU A 468 -8.29 -26.64 -69.26
N ILE A 469 -8.51 -25.33 -69.07
CA ILE A 469 -9.74 -24.64 -69.53
C ILE A 469 -9.69 -24.36 -71.05
N TYR A 470 -8.49 -24.34 -71.66
CA TYR A 470 -8.31 -24.04 -73.08
C TYR A 470 -8.59 -25.23 -74.02
N GLN A 471 -8.57 -26.48 -73.53
CA GLN A 471 -8.82 -27.67 -74.35
C GLN A 471 -10.28 -28.17 -74.34
N ALA A 472 -11.16 -27.56 -73.56
CA ALA A 472 -12.60 -27.86 -73.58
C ALA A 472 -13.41 -26.92 -74.49
N THR A 473 -12.74 -25.97 -75.16
CA THR A 473 -13.34 -24.99 -76.08
C THR A 473 -12.77 -25.06 -77.51
N GLN A 474 -12.07 -26.13 -77.86
CA GLN A 474 -11.83 -26.56 -79.25
C GLN A 474 -12.33 -27.99 -79.42
#